data_AF-A0A849TEL0-F1
#
_entry.id   AF-A0A849TEL0-F1
#
_cell.length_a   1.000
_cell.length_b   1.000
_cell.length_c   1.000
_cell.angle_alpha   90.00
_cell.angle_beta   90.00
_cell.angle_gamma   90.00
#
_symmetry.space_group_name_H-M   'P 1'
#
loop_
_entity.id
_entity.type
_entity.pdbx_description
1 polymer ?
#
loop_
_entity_poly.entity_id
_entity_poly.type
_entity_poly.pdbx_seq_one_letter_code
_entity_poly.pdbx_strand_id
1 'polypeptide(L)' 'GAVLPDHEHVELEQTFVLEGSLVDDDGEVTPGQYVWRPGGSRHTAHSPNGCIVLSFFLKPNKFFD' A
#
# COMPACT_ATOMS: atom_id res chain seq x y z
N GLY A 1 -5.34 -14.05 1.82
CA GLY A 1 -5.26 -12.62 2.18
C GLY A 1 -6.09 -11.76 1.25
N ALA A 2 -6.03 -10.44 1.44
CA ALA A 2 -6.63 -9.46 0.53
C ALA A 2 -5.60 -9.00 -0.51
N VAL A 3 -6.08 -8.55 -1.68
CA VAL A 3 -5.26 -8.00 -2.76
C VAL A 3 -5.92 -6.70 -3.24
N LEU A 4 -5.11 -5.65 -3.34
CA LEU A 4 -5.44 -4.42 -4.03
C LEU A 4 -4.81 -4.51 -5.43
N PRO A 5 -5.62 -4.59 -6.50
CA PRO A 5 -5.13 -4.83 -7.86
C PRO A 5 -4.23 -3.69 -8.34
N ASP A 6 -3.59 -3.89 -9.49
CA ASP A 6 -2.67 -2.92 -10.10
C ASP A 6 -3.27 -1.51 -10.13
N HIS A 7 -2.55 -0.58 -9.49
CA HIS A 7 -2.99 0.78 -9.31
C HIS A 7 -1.80 1.73 -9.19
N GLU A 8 -2.08 2.99 -9.48
CA GLU A 8 -1.15 4.11 -9.34
C GLU A 8 -1.65 5.07 -8.25
N HIS A 9 -0.75 5.49 -7.38
CA HIS A 9 -0.99 6.61 -6.47
C HIS A 9 -0.83 7.91 -7.26
N VAL A 10 -1.95 8.63 -7.48
CA VAL A 10 -1.94 9.86 -8.29
C VAL A 10 -1.14 10.98 -7.62
N GLU A 11 -1.11 10.97 -6.29
CA GLU A 11 -0.36 11.86 -5.40
C GLU A 11 0.24 11.01 -4.27
N LEU A 12 0.89 11.64 -3.29
CA LEU A 12 1.51 10.94 -2.16
C LEU A 12 0.53 9.99 -1.42
N GLU A 13 1.02 8.77 -1.16
CA GLU A 13 0.49 7.85 -0.14
C GLU A 13 1.47 7.77 1.05
N GLN A 14 0.92 7.72 2.26
CA GLN A 14 1.64 7.41 3.48
C GLN A 14 0.92 6.30 4.25
N THR A 15 1.63 5.25 4.64
CA THR A 15 1.03 4.11 5.34
C THR A 15 1.89 3.68 6.53
N PHE A 16 1.25 3.48 7.68
CA PHE A 16 1.83 2.89 8.87
C PHE A 16 1.15 1.56 9.20
N VAL A 17 1.94 0.51 9.41
CA VAL A 17 1.41 -0.83 9.69
C VAL A 17 1.22 -1.01 11.19
N LEU A 18 -0.01 -1.33 11.61
CA LEU A 18 -0.38 -1.56 12.99
C LEU A 18 -0.35 -3.07 13.34
N GLU A 19 -0.77 -3.92 12.41
CA GLU A 19 -0.78 -5.38 12.56
C GLU A 19 -0.65 -6.06 11.20
N GLY A 20 -0.10 -7.29 11.17
CA GLY A 20 0.06 -8.07 9.94
C GLY A 20 1.09 -7.49 8.99
N SER A 21 0.89 -7.64 7.68
CA SER A 21 1.84 -7.12 6.70
C SER A 21 1.21 -6.65 5.38
N LEU A 22 1.84 -5.63 4.80
CA LEU A 22 1.58 -5.13 3.46
C LEU A 22 2.77 -5.51 2.57
N VAL A 23 2.50 -6.17 1.45
CA VAL A 23 3.52 -6.67 0.53
C VAL A 23 3.28 -6.11 -0.87
N ASP A 24 4.34 -5.69 -1.54
CA ASP A 24 4.36 -5.32 -2.94
C ASP A 24 5.71 -5.71 -3.58
N ASP A 25 5.98 -5.21 -4.79
CA ASP A 25 7.20 -5.51 -5.54
C ASP A 25 8.49 -4.97 -4.88
N ASP A 26 8.37 -3.99 -3.97
CA ASP A 26 9.49 -3.44 -3.20
C ASP A 26 9.77 -4.23 -1.91
N GLY A 27 8.85 -5.12 -1.51
CA GLY A 27 9.03 -6.06 -0.41
C GLY A 27 7.87 -6.06 0.59
N GLU A 28 8.19 -6.44 1.83
CA GLU A 28 7.21 -6.58 2.91
C GLU A 28 7.40 -5.50 3.99
N VAL A 29 6.30 -4.84 4.36
CA VAL A 29 6.21 -3.85 5.43
C VAL A 29 5.41 -4.46 6.60
N THR A 30 6.01 -4.46 7.78
CA THR A 30 5.54 -5.14 9.00
C THR A 30 5.24 -4.14 10.13
N PRO A 31 4.63 -4.56 11.26
CA PRO A 31 4.13 -3.64 12.27
C PRO A 31 5.21 -2.71 12.84
N GLY A 32 4.87 -1.43 12.99
CA GLY A 32 5.81 -0.39 13.42
C GLY A 32 6.65 0.21 12.28
N GLN A 33 6.58 -0.35 11.07
CA GLN A 33 7.20 0.23 9.89
C GLN A 33 6.25 1.21 9.19
N TYR A 34 6.87 2.16 8.50
CA TYR A 34 6.22 3.22 7.76
C TYR A 34 6.69 3.18 6.31
N VAL A 35 5.76 3.28 5.37
CA VAL A 35 6.04 3.39 3.93
C VAL A 35 5.46 4.71 3.41
N TRP A 36 6.21 5.35 2.52
CA TRP A 36 5.74 6.49 1.74
C TRP A 36 5.91 6.14 0.27
N ARG A 37 4.88 6.43 -0.53
CA ARG A 37 4.92 6.20 -1.98
C ARG A 37 4.68 7.53 -2.70
N PRO A 38 5.63 8.00 -3.52
CA PRO A 38 5.45 9.24 -4.26
C PRO A 38 4.34 9.11 -5.30
N GLY A 39 3.79 10.25 -5.73
CA GLY A 39 2.88 10.29 -6.87
C GLY A 39 3.50 9.66 -8.12
N GLY A 40 2.71 8.88 -8.85
CA GLY A 40 3.15 8.08 -10.00
C GLY A 40 3.68 6.69 -9.64
N SER A 41 3.82 6.35 -8.36
CA SER A 41 4.11 4.97 -7.93
C SER A 41 2.97 4.05 -8.36
N ARG A 42 3.30 2.95 -9.07
CA ARG A 42 2.35 1.94 -9.54
C ARG A 42 2.78 0.55 -9.11
N HIS A 43 1.85 -0.21 -8.52
CA HIS A 43 2.13 -1.53 -7.97
C HIS A 43 0.85 -2.33 -7.72
N THR A 44 1.02 -3.62 -7.39
CA THR A 44 -0.03 -4.46 -6.80
C THR A 44 0.31 -4.72 -5.34
N ALA A 45 -0.60 -4.38 -4.43
CA ALA A 45 -0.38 -4.55 -3.00
C ALA A 45 -1.23 -5.69 -2.44
N HIS A 46 -0.70 -6.46 -1.50
CA HIS A 46 -1.40 -7.60 -0.93
C HIS A 46 -1.05 -7.85 0.54
N SER A 47 -1.95 -8.52 1.25
CA SER A 47 -1.77 -8.89 2.66
C SER A 47 -2.06 -10.38 2.83
N PRO A 48 -1.08 -11.27 2.61
CA PRO A 48 -1.31 -12.72 2.53
C PRO A 48 -1.99 -13.29 3.78
N ASN A 49 -1.57 -12.78 4.95
CA ASN A 49 -2.07 -13.16 6.27
C ASN A 49 -2.97 -12.08 6.93
N GLY A 50 -3.40 -11.06 6.18
CA GLY A 50 -4.15 -9.91 6.69
C GLY A 50 -3.26 -8.76 7.20
N CYS A 51 -3.83 -7.56 7.30
CA CYS A 51 -3.17 -6.40 7.86
C CYS A 51 -4.15 -5.39 8.46
N ILE A 52 -3.71 -4.63 9.46
CA ILE A 52 -4.34 -3.39 9.90
C ILE A 52 -3.34 -2.26 9.63
N VAL A 53 -3.78 -1.26 8.88
CA VAL A 53 -2.94 -0.13 8.48
C VAL A 53 -3.67 1.19 8.70
N LEU A 54 -2.90 2.23 9.00
CA LEU A 54 -3.35 3.61 8.91
C LEU A 54 -2.74 4.22 7.66
N SER A 55 -3.57 4.55 6.68
CA SER A 55 -3.14 5.13 5.40
C SER A 55 -3.75 6.50 5.15
N PHE A 56 -2.95 7.39 4.58
CA PHE A 56 -3.34 8.72 4.11
C PHE A 56 -3.09 8.80 2.62
N PHE A 57 -4.09 9.28 1.87
CA PHE A 57 -4.02 9.50 0.44
C PHE A 57 -4.38 10.95 0.17
N LEU A 58 -3.54 11.68 -0.55
CA LEU A 58 -3.87 13.05 -0.96
C LEU A 58 -4.89 13.09 -2.10
N LYS A 59 -4.98 12.01 -2.89
CA LYS A 59 -5.91 11.87 -4.00
C LYS A 59 -6.27 10.39 -4.22
N PRO A 60 -7.48 10.06 -4.73
CA PRO A 60 -7.84 8.67 -5.02
C PRO A 60 -6.87 8.01 -6.00
N ASN A 61 -6.62 6.71 -5.79
CA ASN A 61 -5.82 5.89 -6.68
C ASN A 61 -6.48 5.75 -8.07
N LYS A 62 -5.66 5.56 -9.09
CA LYS A 62 -6.10 5.16 -10.43
C LYS A 62 -5.85 3.66 -10.60
N PHE A 63 -6.91 2.91 -10.91
CA PHE A 63 -6.83 1.47 -11.16
C PHE A 63 -6.68 1.17 -12.64
N PHE A 64 -6.03 0.05 -12.96
CA PHE A 64 -5.83 -0.43 -14.32
C PHE A 64 -6.43 -1.84 -14.47
N ASP A 65 -6.91 -2.13 -15.69
CA ASP A 65 -7.46 -3.43 -16.09
C ASP A 65 -6.36 -4.37 -16.61
#